data_AF-A0AAU5PS77-F1
#
_entry.id   AF-A0AAU5PS77-F1
#
_cell.length_a   1.000
_cell.length_b   1.000
_cell.length_c   1.000
_cell.angle_alpha   90.00
_cell.angle_beta   90.00
_cell.angle_gamma   90.00
#
_symmetry.space_group_name_H-M   'P 1'
#
loop_
_entity.id
_entity.type
_entity.pdbx_description
1 polymer ?
#
loop_
_entity_poly.entity_id
_entity_poly.type
_entity_poly.pdbx_seq_one_letter_code
_entity_poly.pdbx_strand_id
1 'polypeptide(L)'
;MTDVTGVPADVLHTLFHSEQGGHEQVVLCQDRATGLKAVIALHSTALGPALGGTRFYPYANEAAAIADALNLARGMSYKNAMAGLDHGGGKAVIIGDPEKIKTEELLLAYGRFVASLGGRYVTACDVGTYVADMDVVARENRWTTGRSPENGGAGDSSVLTAFGVFQGMRASAQTLWGDPTLRGRKVGVAGVGKVGHYLVEHLLEDGAEVVITDVREESVRRITDKHPQVTVVTDTEALIRVEGLDIYAPCALGGALNEETVPFITASIVCGAANNQLAHPGIEKDLVERGILYAPDYVVNAGGVIQVADELHGFDFDRCKAKATKIFDTTLEIFARAKADGIPPAAASDRIAEQRMADARRA
;
A
#
# COMPACT_ATOMS: atom_id res chain seq x y z
N MET A 1 -33.64 3.53 33.79
CA MET A 1 -32.98 4.48 32.88
C MET A 1 -31.55 4.58 33.31
N THR A 2 -30.68 3.74 32.76
CA THR A 2 -29.23 3.86 32.96
C THR A 2 -28.73 4.74 31.83
N ASP A 3 -28.43 5.97 32.22
CA ASP A 3 -27.78 6.98 31.40
C ASP A 3 -26.40 6.44 30.96
N VAL A 4 -26.20 6.32 29.64
CA VAL A 4 -24.93 5.92 29.03
C VAL A 4 -24.40 7.14 28.29
N THR A 5 -24.01 8.17 29.04
CA THR A 5 -23.39 9.36 28.49
C THR A 5 -21.97 9.45 29.04
N GLY A 6 -20.99 9.15 28.18
CA GLY A 6 -19.56 9.26 28.52
C GLY A 6 -18.64 8.19 27.92
N VAL A 7 -19.00 7.54 26.81
CA VAL A 7 -18.10 6.58 26.15
C VAL A 7 -17.20 7.35 25.16
N PRO A 8 -15.86 7.33 25.31
CA PRO A 8 -14.96 7.88 24.29
C PRO A 8 -15.21 7.17 22.95
N ALA A 9 -14.99 7.84 21.81
CA ALA A 9 -15.27 7.30 20.46
C ALA A 9 -14.84 5.83 20.35
N ASP A 10 -15.82 4.93 20.45
CA ASP A 10 -15.58 3.51 20.60
C ASP A 10 -15.55 2.83 19.22
N VAL A 11 -15.06 1.59 19.21
CA VAL A 11 -15.05 0.75 18.01
C VAL A 11 -16.44 0.68 17.35
N LEU A 12 -17.51 0.71 18.15
CA LEU A 12 -18.90 0.68 17.67
C LEU A 12 -19.27 1.99 16.97
N HIS A 13 -18.82 3.14 17.44
CA HIS A 13 -18.98 4.42 16.77
C HIS A 13 -18.30 4.40 15.40
N THR A 14 -17.09 3.88 15.29
CA THR A 14 -16.39 3.79 13.99
C THR A 14 -17.13 2.86 13.02
N LEU A 15 -17.64 1.73 13.51
CA LEU A 15 -18.42 0.78 12.73
C LEU A 15 -19.74 1.38 12.23
N PHE A 16 -20.50 2.05 13.09
CA PHE A 16 -21.89 2.47 12.81
C PHE A 16 -22.06 3.95 12.42
N HIS A 17 -21.09 4.82 12.69
CA HIS A 17 -21.24 6.28 12.61
C HIS A 17 -20.04 7.02 12.00
N SER A 18 -19.27 6.37 11.11
CA SER A 18 -18.21 7.07 10.40
C SER A 18 -18.79 8.09 9.40
N GLU A 19 -18.33 9.35 9.47
CA GLU A 19 -18.69 10.43 8.52
C GLU A 19 -18.29 10.10 7.06
N GLN A 20 -17.53 9.02 6.87
CA GLN A 20 -17.02 8.54 5.59
C GLN A 20 -17.74 7.26 5.10
N GLY A 21 -18.88 6.91 5.69
CA GLY A 21 -19.77 5.86 5.17
C GLY A 21 -19.71 4.51 5.88
N GLY A 22 -19.10 4.43 7.08
CA GLY A 22 -19.07 3.25 7.93
C GLY A 22 -18.31 2.05 7.33
N HIS A 23 -18.13 1.00 8.15
CA HIS A 23 -17.67 -0.30 7.68
C HIS A 23 -18.87 -1.22 7.49
N GLU A 24 -18.86 -2.04 6.45
CA GLU A 24 -19.94 -3.01 6.21
C GLU A 24 -19.99 -4.12 7.25
N GLN A 25 -18.83 -4.61 7.70
CA GLN A 25 -18.77 -5.76 8.61
C GLN A 25 -17.45 -5.82 9.40
N VAL A 26 -17.54 -6.25 10.65
CA VAL A 26 -16.39 -6.67 11.47
C VAL A 26 -16.67 -8.05 12.04
N VAL A 27 -15.70 -8.96 11.91
CA VAL A 27 -15.82 -10.34 12.35
C VAL A 27 -14.69 -10.66 13.33
N LEU A 28 -15.07 -10.94 14.58
CA LEU A 28 -14.14 -11.37 15.63
C LEU A 28 -14.06 -12.90 15.61
N CYS A 29 -12.87 -13.42 15.37
CA CYS A 29 -12.61 -14.84 15.23
C CYS A 29 -11.83 -15.35 16.45
N GLN A 30 -12.27 -16.46 17.04
CA GLN A 30 -11.58 -17.12 18.14
C GLN A 30 -11.58 -18.63 17.92
N ASP A 31 -10.41 -19.26 17.99
CA ASP A 31 -10.28 -20.70 18.14
C ASP A 31 -9.49 -21.03 19.41
N ARG A 32 -10.14 -21.72 20.36
CA ARG A 32 -9.54 -21.99 21.69
C ARG A 32 -8.43 -23.03 21.63
N ALA A 33 -8.52 -23.99 20.71
CA ALA A 33 -7.56 -25.08 20.61
C ALA A 33 -6.20 -24.60 20.11
N THR A 34 -6.20 -23.70 19.12
CA THR A 34 -5.00 -23.11 18.52
C THR A 34 -4.58 -21.80 19.19
N GLY A 35 -5.46 -21.18 19.98
CA GLY A 35 -5.25 -19.87 20.57
C GLY A 35 -5.47 -18.69 19.61
N LEU A 36 -6.02 -18.95 18.41
CA LEU A 36 -6.29 -17.91 17.42
C LEU A 36 -7.19 -16.80 18.00
N LYS A 37 -6.74 -15.56 17.82
CA LYS A 37 -7.54 -14.34 17.94
C LYS A 37 -7.34 -13.53 16.67
N ALA A 38 -8.42 -13.25 15.94
CA ALA A 38 -8.33 -12.43 14.73
C ALA A 38 -9.52 -11.49 14.57
N VAL A 39 -9.31 -10.41 13.83
CA VAL A 39 -10.34 -9.46 13.41
C VAL A 39 -10.31 -9.39 11.89
N ILE A 40 -11.46 -9.55 11.24
CA ILE A 40 -11.63 -9.33 9.80
C ILE A 40 -12.59 -8.15 9.63
N ALA A 41 -12.13 -7.07 9.01
CA ALA A 41 -12.90 -5.87 8.74
C ALA A 41 -13.15 -5.72 7.23
N LEU A 42 -14.40 -5.50 6.84
CA LEU A 42 -14.82 -5.20 5.48
C LEU A 42 -15.32 -3.76 5.49
N HIS A 43 -14.62 -2.87 4.79
CA HIS A 43 -15.02 -1.47 4.71
C HIS A 43 -16.07 -1.27 3.61
N SER A 44 -15.80 -1.76 2.41
CA SER A 44 -16.71 -1.65 1.27
C SER A 44 -16.58 -2.87 0.39
N THR A 45 -17.71 -3.40 -0.09
CA THR A 45 -17.81 -4.43 -1.14
C THR A 45 -18.49 -3.89 -2.40
N ALA A 46 -18.60 -2.56 -2.52
CA ALA A 46 -19.27 -1.88 -3.64
C ALA A 46 -18.76 -2.28 -5.03
N LEU A 47 -17.44 -2.47 -5.16
CA LEU A 47 -16.78 -2.83 -6.43
C LEU A 47 -16.64 -4.35 -6.61
N GLY A 48 -17.04 -5.15 -5.63
CA GLY A 48 -16.82 -6.59 -5.59
C GLY A 48 -16.33 -7.09 -4.23
N PRO A 49 -15.87 -8.35 -4.12
CA PRO A 49 -15.33 -8.91 -2.89
C PRO A 49 -14.26 -8.02 -2.26
N ALA A 50 -14.27 -7.88 -0.94
CA ALA A 50 -13.27 -7.13 -0.21
C ALA A 50 -11.91 -7.85 -0.30
N LEU A 51 -10.90 -7.22 -0.87
CA LEU A 51 -9.56 -7.80 -0.96
C LEU A 51 -8.60 -7.06 -0.03
N GLY A 52 -7.83 -7.81 0.77
CA GLY A 52 -6.76 -7.26 1.58
C GLY A 52 -5.93 -8.31 2.30
N GLY A 53 -4.72 -7.91 2.70
CA GLY A 53 -3.79 -8.78 3.40
C GLY A 53 -4.15 -9.07 4.86
N THR A 54 -3.54 -10.12 5.40
CA THR A 54 -3.65 -10.50 6.81
C THR A 54 -2.39 -10.15 7.57
N ARG A 55 -2.49 -9.21 8.48
CA ARG A 55 -1.38 -8.81 9.36
C ARG A 55 -1.34 -9.70 10.59
N PHE A 56 -0.19 -10.26 10.93
CA PHE A 56 0.01 -11.00 12.19
C PHE A 56 0.95 -10.18 13.08
N TYR A 57 0.39 -9.57 14.14
CA TYR A 57 1.13 -8.57 14.91
C TYR A 57 0.79 -8.60 16.41
N PRO A 58 1.78 -8.41 17.31
CA PRO A 58 1.57 -8.37 18.75
C PRO A 58 1.05 -6.99 19.20
N TYR A 59 -0.24 -6.74 19.04
CA TYR A 59 -0.89 -5.51 19.52
C TYR A 59 -0.87 -5.42 21.05
N ALA A 60 -0.81 -4.19 21.56
CA ALA A 60 -0.85 -3.92 23.00
C ALA A 60 -2.17 -4.35 23.66
N ASN A 61 -3.29 -4.28 22.92
CA ASN A 61 -4.61 -4.73 23.35
C ASN A 61 -5.53 -4.99 22.14
N GLU A 62 -6.68 -5.64 22.38
CA GLU A 62 -7.66 -5.98 21.33
C GLU A 62 -8.27 -4.74 20.65
N ALA A 63 -8.48 -3.64 21.36
CA ALA A 63 -9.05 -2.42 20.78
C ALA A 63 -8.11 -1.81 19.72
N ALA A 64 -6.79 -1.81 19.98
CA ALA A 64 -5.78 -1.37 19.01
C ALA A 64 -5.77 -2.26 17.76
N ALA A 65 -5.94 -3.57 17.91
CA ALA A 65 -6.03 -4.48 16.78
C ALA A 65 -7.28 -4.22 15.91
N ILE A 66 -8.44 -3.98 16.54
CA ILE A 66 -9.67 -3.68 15.80
C ILE A 66 -9.55 -2.33 15.08
N ALA A 67 -9.03 -1.30 15.74
CA ALA A 67 -8.81 0.01 15.12
C ALA A 67 -7.88 -0.08 13.90
N ASP A 68 -6.79 -0.84 14.01
CA ASP A 68 -5.86 -1.05 12.88
C ASP A 68 -6.55 -1.81 11.73
N ALA A 69 -7.31 -2.87 12.02
CA ALA A 69 -8.06 -3.60 11.01
C ALA A 69 -9.07 -2.71 10.25
N LEU A 70 -9.81 -1.87 10.98
CA LEU A 70 -10.76 -0.92 10.40
C LEU A 70 -10.04 0.11 9.49
N ASN A 71 -8.99 0.74 9.98
CA ASN A 71 -8.25 1.76 9.23
C ASN A 71 -7.63 1.17 7.95
N LEU A 72 -7.02 0.00 8.06
CA LEU A 72 -6.41 -0.67 6.91
C LEU A 72 -7.44 -1.18 5.90
N ALA A 73 -8.61 -1.65 6.34
CA ALA A 73 -9.69 -2.08 5.44
C ALA A 73 -10.23 -0.90 4.61
N ARG A 74 -10.33 0.29 5.23
CA ARG A 74 -10.65 1.53 4.52
C ARG A 74 -9.58 1.85 3.48
N GLY A 75 -8.30 1.86 3.87
CA GLY A 75 -7.19 2.08 2.94
C GLY A 75 -7.21 1.13 1.73
N MET A 76 -7.55 -0.15 1.94
CA MET A 76 -7.70 -1.12 0.84
C MET A 76 -8.85 -0.79 -0.11
N SER A 77 -9.94 -0.18 0.37
CA SER A 77 -11.05 0.20 -0.51
C SER A 77 -10.62 1.29 -1.49
N TYR A 78 -9.92 2.31 -0.99
CA TYR A 78 -9.40 3.40 -1.80
C TYR A 78 -8.32 2.90 -2.76
N LYS A 79 -7.39 2.06 -2.27
CA LYS A 79 -6.35 1.44 -3.10
C LYS A 79 -6.93 0.61 -4.24
N ASN A 80 -7.88 -0.28 -3.95
CA ASN A 80 -8.48 -1.15 -4.98
C ASN A 80 -9.30 -0.34 -5.99
N ALA A 81 -10.05 0.66 -5.53
CA ALA A 81 -10.80 1.57 -6.41
C ALA A 81 -9.88 2.36 -7.35
N MET A 82 -8.76 2.90 -6.85
CA MET A 82 -7.81 3.65 -7.67
C MET A 82 -6.99 2.76 -8.60
N ALA A 83 -6.69 1.53 -8.19
CA ALA A 83 -6.10 0.51 -9.07
C ALA A 83 -7.06 0.04 -10.18
N GLY A 84 -8.34 0.45 -10.12
CA GLY A 84 -9.38 0.04 -11.07
C GLY A 84 -9.66 -1.45 -11.00
N LEU A 85 -9.60 -2.03 -9.81
CA LEU A 85 -9.90 -3.44 -9.55
C LEU A 85 -11.39 -3.62 -9.23
N ASP A 86 -11.95 -4.75 -9.62
CA ASP A 86 -13.32 -5.17 -9.27
C ASP A 86 -13.33 -5.79 -7.85
N HIS A 87 -12.73 -5.05 -6.92
CA HIS A 87 -12.58 -5.44 -5.52
C HIS A 87 -12.91 -4.28 -4.60
N GLY A 88 -13.68 -4.59 -3.57
CA GLY A 88 -13.83 -3.75 -2.40
C GLY A 88 -12.58 -3.79 -1.51
N GLY A 89 -12.64 -3.15 -0.34
CA GLY A 89 -11.54 -3.16 0.63
C GLY A 89 -11.87 -3.90 1.91
N GLY A 90 -10.99 -4.81 2.27
CA GLY A 90 -11.02 -5.50 3.55
C GLY A 90 -9.63 -5.59 4.16
N LYS A 91 -9.57 -6.03 5.42
CA LYS A 91 -8.32 -6.36 6.09
C LYS A 91 -8.57 -7.38 7.16
N ALA A 92 -7.58 -8.22 7.42
CA ALA A 92 -7.55 -9.04 8.62
C ALA A 92 -6.31 -8.74 9.46
N VAL A 93 -6.47 -8.88 10.77
CA VAL A 93 -5.36 -8.92 11.72
C VAL A 93 -5.47 -10.16 12.58
N ILE A 94 -4.37 -10.86 12.80
CA ILE A 94 -4.19 -11.92 13.77
C ILE A 94 -3.39 -11.33 14.93
N ILE A 95 -3.93 -11.44 16.14
CA ILE A 95 -3.37 -10.82 17.34
C ILE A 95 -2.38 -11.79 17.99
N GLY A 96 -1.11 -11.43 17.95
CA GLY A 96 -0.04 -12.17 18.63
C GLY A 96 1.29 -12.06 17.89
N ASP A 97 2.33 -12.58 18.52
CA ASP A 97 3.68 -12.58 17.97
C ASP A 97 3.85 -13.76 17.00
N PRO A 98 3.99 -13.52 15.68
CA PRO A 98 4.09 -14.59 14.70
C PRO A 98 5.34 -15.47 14.89
N GLU A 99 6.36 -15.01 15.60
CA GLU A 99 7.55 -15.82 15.90
C GLU A 99 7.34 -16.78 17.06
N LYS A 100 6.33 -16.51 17.91
CA LYS A 100 6.08 -17.29 19.13
C LYS A 100 4.89 -18.22 19.02
N ILE A 101 3.81 -17.79 18.36
CA ILE A 101 2.52 -18.50 18.43
C ILE A 101 2.03 -19.02 17.08
N LYS A 102 2.71 -18.72 15.97
CA LYS A 102 2.27 -19.15 14.65
C LYS A 102 2.50 -20.65 14.48
N THR A 103 1.42 -21.40 14.28
CA THR A 103 1.45 -22.82 13.90
C THR A 103 0.59 -23.06 12.67
N GLU A 104 0.78 -24.21 12.02
CA GLU A 104 -0.05 -24.61 10.88
C GLU A 104 -1.52 -24.71 11.28
N GLU A 105 -1.84 -25.30 12.44
CA GLU A 105 -3.21 -25.47 12.91
C GLU A 105 -3.92 -24.13 13.13
N LEU A 106 -3.20 -23.12 13.65
CA LEU A 106 -3.71 -21.76 13.81
C LEU A 106 -4.07 -21.13 12.46
N LEU A 107 -3.20 -21.29 11.46
CA LEU A 107 -3.44 -20.77 10.10
C LEU A 107 -4.59 -21.51 9.39
N LEU A 108 -4.72 -22.83 9.59
CA LEU A 108 -5.88 -23.59 9.10
C LEU A 108 -7.17 -23.11 9.77
N ALA A 109 -7.16 -22.85 11.08
CA ALA A 109 -8.31 -22.27 11.79
C ALA A 109 -8.68 -20.89 11.24
N TYR A 110 -7.68 -20.03 10.98
CA TYR A 110 -7.89 -18.75 10.33
C TYR A 110 -8.51 -18.90 8.93
N GLY A 111 -8.00 -19.83 8.11
CA GLY A 111 -8.57 -20.15 6.81
C GLY A 111 -10.05 -20.52 6.89
N ARG A 112 -10.46 -21.37 7.83
CA ARG A 112 -11.88 -21.71 8.03
C ARG A 112 -12.74 -20.49 8.37
N PHE A 113 -12.25 -19.55 9.17
CA PHE A 113 -12.97 -18.29 9.44
C PHE A 113 -13.12 -17.43 8.19
N VAL A 114 -12.07 -17.28 7.38
CA VAL A 114 -12.18 -16.54 6.10
C VAL A 114 -13.16 -17.23 5.15
N ALA A 115 -13.06 -18.56 5.02
CA ALA A 115 -13.95 -19.35 4.17
C ALA A 115 -15.42 -19.21 4.58
N SER A 116 -15.71 -19.04 5.87
CA SER A 116 -17.08 -18.81 6.38
C SER A 116 -17.74 -17.52 5.85
N LEU A 117 -16.95 -16.57 5.34
CA LEU A 117 -17.45 -15.34 4.70
C LEU A 117 -17.93 -15.57 3.27
N GLY A 118 -17.87 -16.80 2.75
CA GLY A 118 -18.47 -17.18 1.48
C GLY A 118 -17.93 -16.40 0.28
N GLY A 119 -16.68 -15.94 0.34
CA GLY A 119 -16.04 -15.16 -0.71
C GLY A 119 -16.29 -13.66 -0.65
N ARG A 120 -16.93 -13.14 0.39
CA ARG A 120 -17.02 -11.68 0.62
C ARG A 120 -15.67 -11.05 0.95
N TYR A 121 -14.72 -11.85 1.46
CA TYR A 121 -13.36 -11.42 1.77
C TYR A 121 -12.34 -12.34 1.09
N VAL A 122 -11.37 -11.75 0.42
CA VAL A 122 -10.21 -12.40 -0.18
C VAL A 122 -8.96 -11.96 0.58
N THR A 123 -8.22 -12.94 1.10
CA THR A 123 -7.04 -12.69 1.92
C THR A 123 -5.74 -12.79 1.14
N ALA A 124 -4.69 -12.14 1.63
CA ALA A 124 -3.33 -12.17 1.09
C ALA A 124 -2.28 -12.01 2.21
N CYS A 125 -1.00 -11.96 1.83
CA CYS A 125 0.08 -11.64 2.76
C CYS A 125 0.04 -10.18 3.25
N ASP A 126 0.48 -9.93 4.48
CA ASP A 126 0.84 -8.61 5.02
C ASP A 126 1.97 -8.80 6.06
N VAL A 127 2.29 -7.78 6.86
CA VAL A 127 3.27 -7.85 7.94
C VAL A 127 2.97 -9.05 8.86
N GLY A 128 3.95 -9.94 9.02
CA GLY A 128 3.85 -11.14 9.86
C GLY A 128 3.27 -12.38 9.18
N THR A 129 2.78 -12.26 7.95
CA THR A 129 2.37 -13.40 7.11
C THR A 129 3.11 -13.43 5.79
N TYR A 130 3.37 -14.63 5.28
CA TYR A 130 4.18 -14.84 4.08
C TYR A 130 3.53 -15.85 3.15
N VAL A 131 4.12 -16.00 1.96
CA VAL A 131 3.65 -16.90 0.90
C VAL A 131 3.36 -18.32 1.41
N ALA A 132 4.27 -18.88 2.21
CA ALA A 132 4.08 -20.21 2.81
C ALA A 132 2.91 -20.27 3.81
N ASP A 133 2.63 -19.17 4.52
CA ASP A 133 1.46 -19.10 5.40
C ASP A 133 0.16 -19.10 4.56
N MET A 134 0.15 -18.38 3.43
CA MET A 134 -1.00 -18.38 2.51
C MET A 134 -1.23 -19.74 1.84
N ASP A 135 -0.18 -20.51 1.58
CA ASP A 135 -0.31 -21.90 1.14
C ASP A 135 -1.01 -22.78 2.18
N VAL A 136 -0.79 -22.52 3.48
CA VAL A 136 -1.52 -23.19 4.57
C VAL A 136 -2.98 -22.77 4.58
N VAL A 137 -3.23 -21.45 4.63
CA VAL A 137 -4.59 -20.88 4.68
C VAL A 137 -5.43 -21.35 3.48
N ALA A 138 -4.81 -21.49 2.31
CA ALA A 138 -5.46 -21.91 1.07
C ALA A 138 -6.04 -23.34 1.11
N ARG A 139 -5.52 -24.20 1.98
CA ARG A 139 -6.02 -25.58 2.14
C ARG A 139 -7.45 -25.61 2.71
N GLU A 140 -7.83 -24.59 3.47
CA GLU A 140 -9.15 -24.45 4.09
C GLU A 140 -9.97 -23.30 3.47
N ASN A 141 -9.34 -22.44 2.66
CA ASN A 141 -9.96 -21.26 2.07
C ASN A 141 -9.50 -21.02 0.63
N ARG A 142 -10.40 -21.22 -0.34
CA ARG A 142 -10.12 -20.92 -1.75
C ARG A 142 -9.96 -19.43 -2.07
N TRP A 143 -10.44 -18.53 -1.20
CA TRP A 143 -10.32 -17.07 -1.37
C TRP A 143 -9.04 -16.54 -0.72
N THR A 144 -7.92 -17.20 -1.03
CA THR A 144 -6.58 -16.88 -0.55
C THR A 144 -5.67 -16.61 -1.75
N THR A 145 -4.98 -15.47 -1.73
CA THR A 145 -4.06 -15.01 -2.78
C THR A 145 -2.67 -14.73 -2.21
N GLY A 146 -1.68 -14.47 -3.06
CA GLY A 146 -0.29 -14.33 -2.63
C GLY A 146 0.33 -15.67 -2.23
N ARG A 147 -0.12 -16.75 -2.87
CA ARG A 147 0.38 -18.11 -2.67
C ARG A 147 1.67 -18.35 -3.46
N SER A 148 2.32 -19.48 -3.20
CA SER A 148 3.55 -19.81 -3.91
C SER A 148 3.28 -20.12 -5.39
N PRO A 149 4.21 -19.81 -6.31
CA PRO A 149 4.08 -20.18 -7.72
C PRO A 149 3.81 -21.68 -7.93
N GLU A 150 4.42 -22.53 -7.10
CA GLU A 150 4.22 -23.98 -7.11
C GLU A 150 2.77 -24.38 -6.80
N ASN A 151 2.05 -23.55 -6.03
CA ASN A 151 0.64 -23.72 -5.70
C ASN A 151 -0.31 -22.82 -6.54
N GLY A 152 0.19 -22.29 -7.66
CA GLY A 152 -0.57 -21.47 -8.59
C GLY A 152 -0.79 -20.03 -8.13
N GLY A 153 0.05 -19.54 -7.22
CA GLY A 153 0.02 -18.16 -6.75
C GLY A 153 0.99 -17.22 -7.45
N ALA A 154 0.83 -15.92 -7.21
CA ALA A 154 1.60 -14.88 -7.88
C ALA A 154 3.01 -14.64 -7.28
N GLY A 155 3.33 -15.22 -6.11
CA GLY A 155 4.64 -15.05 -5.47
C GLY A 155 4.96 -13.61 -5.04
N ASP A 156 6.22 -13.18 -5.20
CA ASP A 156 6.69 -11.86 -4.77
C ASP A 156 6.07 -10.72 -5.60
N SER A 157 5.35 -9.82 -4.93
CA SER A 157 4.69 -8.67 -5.55
C SER A 157 5.57 -7.44 -5.74
N SER A 158 6.84 -7.52 -5.34
CA SER A 158 7.77 -6.38 -5.32
C SER A 158 8.09 -5.84 -6.72
N VAL A 159 8.13 -6.73 -7.72
CA VAL A 159 8.44 -6.36 -9.11
C VAL A 159 7.37 -5.42 -9.67
N LEU A 160 6.09 -5.80 -9.59
CA LEU A 160 5.01 -4.96 -10.10
C LEU A 160 4.77 -3.72 -9.23
N THR A 161 5.07 -3.80 -7.93
CA THR A 161 5.05 -2.60 -7.07
C THR A 161 6.09 -1.57 -7.52
N ALA A 162 7.33 -2.00 -7.79
CA ALA A 162 8.38 -1.10 -8.29
C ALA A 162 8.04 -0.53 -9.66
N PHE A 163 7.50 -1.36 -10.56
CA PHE A 163 7.03 -0.92 -11.87
C PHE A 163 5.90 0.10 -11.77
N GLY A 164 4.93 -0.09 -10.86
CA GLY A 164 3.87 0.87 -10.60
C GLY A 164 4.39 2.22 -10.10
N VAL A 165 5.36 2.21 -9.18
CA VAL A 165 5.99 3.44 -8.68
C VAL A 165 6.73 4.16 -9.79
N PHE A 166 7.45 3.43 -10.64
CA PHE A 166 8.11 3.99 -11.82
C PHE A 166 7.09 4.63 -12.79
N GLN A 167 5.94 3.98 -13.04
CA GLN A 167 4.87 4.57 -13.85
C GLN A 167 4.28 5.84 -13.21
N GLY A 168 4.15 5.88 -11.89
CA GLY A 168 3.79 7.08 -11.13
C GLY A 168 4.81 8.21 -11.32
N MET A 169 6.11 7.92 -11.24
CA MET A 169 7.17 8.89 -11.48
C MET A 169 7.15 9.44 -12.91
N ARG A 170 6.91 8.59 -13.91
CA ARG A 170 6.77 9.02 -15.31
C ARG A 170 5.57 9.95 -15.50
N ALA A 171 4.45 9.70 -14.81
CA ALA A 171 3.29 10.59 -14.85
C ALA A 171 3.58 11.94 -14.17
N SER A 172 4.33 11.93 -13.06
CA SER A 172 4.81 13.16 -12.42
C SER A 172 5.76 13.95 -13.31
N ALA A 173 6.70 13.28 -13.99
CA ALA A 173 7.60 13.88 -14.97
C ALA A 173 6.84 14.50 -16.16
N GLN A 174 5.86 13.79 -16.72
CA GLN A 174 4.97 14.32 -17.76
C GLN A 174 4.24 15.59 -17.31
N THR A 175 3.78 15.61 -16.05
CA THR A 175 3.02 16.73 -15.50
C THR A 175 3.89 17.96 -15.26
N LEU A 176 5.09 17.77 -14.71
CA LEU A 176 5.95 18.89 -14.32
C LEU A 176 6.90 19.33 -15.43
N TRP A 177 7.37 18.41 -16.27
CA TRP A 177 8.41 18.65 -17.27
C TRP A 177 7.94 18.42 -18.71
N GLY A 178 6.73 17.90 -18.92
CA GLY A 178 6.16 17.71 -20.26
C GLY A 178 6.60 16.44 -21.00
N ASP A 179 7.47 15.61 -20.40
CA ASP A 179 8.03 14.40 -21.01
C ASP A 179 7.98 13.24 -20.00
N PRO A 180 7.41 12.05 -20.35
CA PRO A 180 7.27 10.92 -19.43
C PRO A 180 8.55 10.07 -19.35
N THR A 181 9.69 10.71 -19.13
CA THR A 181 11.01 10.10 -18.93
C THR A 181 11.78 10.80 -17.81
N LEU A 182 12.65 10.05 -17.15
CA LEU A 182 13.52 10.46 -16.06
C LEU A 182 14.98 10.60 -16.52
N ARG A 183 15.23 10.57 -17.83
CA ARG A 183 16.56 10.72 -18.41
C ARG A 183 17.22 12.03 -17.97
N GLY A 184 18.41 11.92 -17.40
CA GLY A 184 19.17 13.06 -16.86
C GLY A 184 18.56 13.70 -15.63
N ARG A 185 17.57 13.06 -14.99
CA ARG A 185 16.96 13.50 -13.73
C ARG A 185 17.63 12.82 -12.56
N LYS A 186 17.83 13.55 -11.47
CA LYS A 186 18.40 13.02 -10.24
C LYS A 186 17.31 12.49 -9.31
N VAL A 187 17.31 11.18 -9.08
CA VAL A 187 16.28 10.49 -8.29
C VAL A 187 16.91 9.91 -7.02
N GLY A 188 16.39 10.34 -5.87
CA GLY A 188 16.83 9.89 -4.55
C GLY A 188 15.93 8.79 -4.01
N VAL A 189 16.45 7.59 -3.79
CA VAL A 189 15.69 6.44 -3.26
C VAL A 189 16.09 6.15 -1.82
N ALA A 190 15.17 6.41 -0.88
CA ALA A 190 15.34 6.05 0.53
C ALA A 190 14.79 4.66 0.81
N GLY A 191 15.68 3.68 0.96
CA GLY A 191 15.38 2.26 1.14
C GLY A 191 15.48 1.49 -0.18
N VAL A 192 16.53 0.68 -0.32
CA VAL A 192 16.78 -0.21 -1.46
C VAL A 192 16.59 -1.68 -1.09
N GLY A 193 15.54 -1.93 -0.30
CA GLY A 193 15.06 -3.27 0.09
C GLY A 193 14.36 -4.01 -1.05
N LYS A 194 13.22 -4.67 -0.77
CA LYS A 194 12.53 -5.53 -1.76
C LYS A 194 11.98 -4.75 -2.96
N VAL A 195 11.34 -3.61 -2.75
CA VAL A 195 10.79 -2.81 -3.87
C VAL A 195 11.84 -1.83 -4.41
N GLY A 196 12.55 -1.14 -3.52
CA GLY A 196 13.47 -0.07 -3.89
C GLY A 196 14.58 -0.50 -4.85
N HIS A 197 15.11 -1.73 -4.74
CA HIS A 197 16.14 -2.18 -5.68
C HIS A 197 15.63 -2.37 -7.11
N TYR A 198 14.43 -2.92 -7.31
CA TYR A 198 13.81 -3.00 -8.64
C TYR A 198 13.48 -1.61 -9.18
N LEU A 199 13.10 -0.67 -8.31
CA LEU A 199 12.90 0.72 -8.72
C LEU A 199 14.21 1.34 -9.23
N VAL A 200 15.34 1.12 -8.55
CA VAL A 200 16.66 1.57 -9.01
C VAL A 200 16.98 1.03 -10.41
N GLU A 201 16.70 -0.25 -10.69
CA GLU A 201 16.91 -0.83 -12.03
C GLU A 201 16.09 -0.07 -13.09
N HIS A 202 14.80 0.15 -12.87
CA HIS A 202 13.95 0.91 -13.81
C HIS A 202 14.42 2.36 -14.01
N LEU A 203 14.91 3.01 -12.95
CA LEU A 203 15.44 4.37 -13.02
C LEU A 203 16.69 4.43 -13.89
N LEU A 204 17.62 3.48 -13.70
CA LEU A 204 18.85 3.40 -14.49
C LEU A 204 18.56 3.05 -15.96
N GLU A 205 17.63 2.14 -16.22
CA GLU A 205 17.17 1.78 -17.57
C GLU A 205 16.59 2.98 -18.34
N ASP A 206 15.88 3.89 -17.66
CA ASP A 206 15.33 5.12 -18.26
C ASP A 206 16.36 6.27 -18.36
N GLY A 207 17.55 6.07 -17.79
CA GLY A 207 18.68 7.00 -17.85
C GLY A 207 18.70 8.08 -16.77
N ALA A 208 18.10 7.82 -15.61
CA ALA A 208 18.17 8.70 -14.44
C ALA A 208 19.52 8.60 -13.72
N GLU A 209 19.92 9.70 -13.08
CA GLU A 209 21.00 9.71 -12.09
C GLU A 209 20.42 9.28 -10.73
N VAL A 210 20.94 8.20 -10.14
CA VAL A 210 20.34 7.63 -8.93
C VAL A 210 21.23 7.87 -7.71
N VAL A 211 20.61 8.38 -6.64
CA VAL A 211 21.21 8.50 -5.31
C VAL A 211 20.42 7.60 -4.35
N ILE A 212 21.10 6.79 -3.54
CA ILE A 212 20.44 5.83 -2.64
C ILE A 212 20.92 5.95 -1.20
N THR A 213 20.09 5.49 -0.28
CA THR A 213 20.47 5.17 1.09
C THR A 213 19.65 3.99 1.61
N ASP A 214 20.23 3.18 2.49
CA ASP A 214 19.54 2.13 3.23
C ASP A 214 20.31 1.88 4.54
N VAL A 215 19.58 1.55 5.61
CA VAL A 215 20.18 1.24 6.91
C VAL A 215 20.94 -0.09 6.89
N ARG A 216 20.69 -0.96 5.92
CA ARG A 216 21.39 -2.24 5.73
C ARG A 216 22.45 -2.10 4.65
N GLU A 217 23.72 -2.19 5.06
CA GLU A 217 24.86 -2.15 4.13
C GLU A 217 24.76 -3.19 3.01
N GLU A 218 24.26 -4.39 3.30
CA GLU A 218 24.09 -5.44 2.28
C GLU A 218 23.12 -5.01 1.16
N SER A 219 22.04 -4.30 1.50
CA SER A 219 21.10 -3.78 0.50
C SER A 219 21.77 -2.77 -0.43
N VAL A 220 22.63 -1.91 0.12
CA VAL A 220 23.42 -0.93 -0.63
C VAL A 220 24.43 -1.64 -1.53
N ARG A 221 25.22 -2.57 -0.98
CA ARG A 221 26.23 -3.33 -1.73
C ARG A 221 25.62 -4.08 -2.90
N ARG A 222 24.45 -4.70 -2.71
CA ARG A 222 23.71 -5.39 -3.78
C ARG A 222 23.44 -4.50 -5.01
N ILE A 223 23.24 -3.20 -4.80
CA ILE A 223 23.09 -2.22 -5.88
C ILE A 223 24.46 -1.80 -6.41
N THR A 224 25.37 -1.34 -5.56
CA THR A 224 26.64 -0.73 -5.99
C THR A 224 27.58 -1.72 -6.67
N ASP A 225 27.52 -3.01 -6.31
CA ASP A 225 28.32 -4.06 -6.95
C ASP A 225 27.90 -4.29 -8.41
N LYS A 226 26.62 -4.05 -8.73
CA LYS A 226 26.08 -4.14 -10.09
C LYS A 226 26.14 -2.81 -10.84
N HIS A 227 25.92 -1.72 -10.11
CA HIS A 227 25.75 -0.37 -10.64
C HIS A 227 26.67 0.60 -9.90
N PRO A 228 27.99 0.57 -10.16
CA PRO A 228 28.96 1.41 -9.47
C PRO A 228 28.77 2.91 -9.74
N GLN A 229 27.98 3.28 -10.74
CA GLN A 229 27.59 4.66 -11.04
C GLN A 229 26.55 5.24 -10.05
N VAL A 230 25.87 4.40 -9.25
CA VAL A 230 24.88 4.85 -8.27
C VAL A 230 25.59 5.54 -7.11
N THR A 231 25.13 6.74 -6.74
CA THR A 231 25.69 7.49 -5.62
C THR A 231 25.06 7.02 -4.31
N VAL A 232 25.85 6.83 -3.26
CA VAL A 232 25.37 6.45 -1.92
C VAL A 232 25.56 7.61 -0.96
N VAL A 233 24.51 7.90 -0.17
CA VAL A 233 24.57 8.86 0.93
C VAL A 233 24.32 8.16 2.27
N THR A 234 24.74 8.81 3.36
CA THR A 234 24.78 8.20 4.70
C THR A 234 23.40 7.76 5.21
N ASP A 235 22.39 8.58 4.97
CA ASP A 235 21.06 8.42 5.52
C ASP A 235 20.02 9.24 4.72
N THR A 236 18.76 9.14 5.13
CA THR A 236 17.65 9.86 4.50
C THR A 236 17.78 11.38 4.66
N GLU A 237 18.35 11.88 5.75
CA GLU A 237 18.51 13.33 5.95
C GLU A 237 19.52 13.90 4.94
N ALA A 238 20.63 13.22 4.73
CA ALA A 238 21.58 13.55 3.68
C ALA A 238 20.94 13.47 2.30
N LEU A 239 20.12 12.43 2.05
CA LEU A 239 19.45 12.22 0.75
C LEU A 239 18.52 13.37 0.37
N ILE A 240 17.62 13.78 1.27
CA ILE A 240 16.61 14.82 0.96
C ILE A 240 17.23 16.20 0.74
N ARG A 241 18.46 16.42 1.23
CA ARG A 241 19.23 17.66 1.10
C ARG A 241 20.14 17.70 -0.12
N VAL A 242 20.22 16.63 -0.92
CA VAL A 242 21.08 16.58 -2.12
C VAL A 242 20.71 17.72 -3.06
N GLU A 243 21.70 18.53 -3.45
CA GLU A 243 21.47 19.63 -4.39
C GLU A 243 21.08 19.11 -5.79
N GLY A 244 20.08 19.75 -6.38
CA GLY A 244 19.55 19.38 -7.68
C GLY A 244 18.88 18.01 -7.70
N LEU A 245 18.37 17.53 -6.56
CA LEU A 245 17.47 16.38 -6.55
C LEU A 245 16.19 16.74 -7.30
N ASP A 246 15.76 15.93 -8.27
CA ASP A 246 14.52 16.17 -9.01
C ASP A 246 13.35 15.45 -8.35
N ILE A 247 13.58 14.20 -7.93
CA ILE A 247 12.57 13.31 -7.33
C ILE A 247 13.11 12.70 -6.04
N TYR A 248 12.30 12.73 -4.98
CA TYR A 248 12.50 11.95 -3.76
C TYR A 248 11.52 10.76 -3.71
N ALA A 249 12.05 9.56 -3.49
CA ALA A 249 11.32 8.31 -3.50
C ALA A 249 11.44 7.58 -2.14
N PRO A 250 10.55 7.88 -1.16
CA PRO A 250 10.51 7.15 0.10
C PRO A 250 10.02 5.70 -0.13
N CYS A 251 10.89 4.73 0.10
CA CYS A 251 10.65 3.29 -0.14
C CYS A 251 10.91 2.41 1.09
N ALA A 252 11.15 3.02 2.27
CA ALA A 252 11.48 2.33 3.51
C ALA A 252 10.29 2.25 4.49
N LEU A 253 9.95 3.37 5.11
CA LEU A 253 8.96 3.46 6.21
C LEU A 253 7.87 4.49 5.88
N GLY A 254 6.71 4.33 6.50
CA GLY A 254 5.67 5.37 6.54
C GLY A 254 6.09 6.55 7.41
N GLY A 255 5.38 7.68 7.29
CA GLY A 255 5.68 8.93 7.99
C GLY A 255 6.96 9.61 7.53
N ALA A 256 7.49 9.23 6.36
CA ALA A 256 8.70 9.79 5.77
C ALA A 256 8.56 11.27 5.35
N LEU A 257 7.32 11.75 5.27
CA LEU A 257 6.97 13.14 5.00
C LEU A 257 6.28 13.69 6.25
N ASN A 258 6.97 14.59 6.94
CA ASN A 258 6.55 15.22 8.20
C ASN A 258 7.14 16.63 8.30
N GLU A 259 6.80 17.36 9.35
CA GLU A 259 7.20 18.74 9.60
C GLU A 259 8.72 18.92 9.73
N GLU A 260 9.46 17.87 10.07
CA GLU A 260 10.92 17.89 10.19
C GLU A 260 11.62 17.64 8.86
N THR A 261 11.03 16.83 7.98
CA THR A 261 11.64 16.39 6.71
C THR A 261 11.23 17.27 5.55
N VAL A 262 9.93 17.60 5.45
CA VAL A 262 9.37 18.37 4.34
C VAL A 262 10.10 19.69 4.12
N PRO A 263 10.49 20.49 5.12
CA PRO A 263 11.20 21.75 4.88
C PRO A 263 12.54 21.60 4.14
N PHE A 264 13.18 20.43 4.22
CA PHE A 264 14.53 20.21 3.72
C PHE A 264 14.59 19.45 2.40
N ILE A 265 13.47 18.91 1.92
CA ILE A 265 13.41 18.22 0.63
C ILE A 265 13.75 19.22 -0.49
N THR A 266 14.82 18.97 -1.22
CA THR A 266 15.22 19.77 -2.40
C THR A 266 14.48 19.36 -3.67
N ALA A 267 13.90 18.16 -3.68
CA ALA A 267 13.16 17.62 -4.82
C ALA A 267 11.87 18.39 -5.15
N SER A 268 11.53 18.40 -6.43
CA SER A 268 10.28 18.97 -6.95
C SER A 268 9.13 17.96 -7.02
N ILE A 269 9.45 16.66 -6.96
CA ILE A 269 8.50 15.55 -6.98
C ILE A 269 8.76 14.63 -5.78
N VAL A 270 7.69 14.15 -5.16
CA VAL A 270 7.73 13.03 -4.22
C VAL A 270 6.89 11.88 -4.75
N CYS A 271 7.51 10.73 -5.00
CA CYS A 271 6.84 9.53 -5.50
C CYS A 271 7.62 8.29 -5.05
N GLY A 272 7.09 7.57 -4.06
CA GLY A 272 7.77 6.42 -3.45
C GLY A 272 6.88 5.20 -3.27
N ALA A 273 7.50 4.09 -2.86
CA ALA A 273 6.82 2.81 -2.63
C ALA A 273 6.26 2.65 -1.21
N ALA A 274 6.75 3.42 -0.23
CA ALA A 274 6.34 3.28 1.17
C ALA A 274 4.83 3.50 1.31
N ASN A 275 4.19 2.78 2.24
CA ASN A 275 2.79 3.03 2.59
C ASN A 275 2.73 4.09 3.69
N ASN A 276 1.67 4.90 3.68
CA ASN A 276 1.43 5.99 4.63
C ASN A 276 2.59 6.99 4.66
N GLN A 277 2.99 7.51 3.49
CA GLN A 277 4.17 8.39 3.38
C GLN A 277 4.00 9.69 4.17
N LEU A 278 2.79 10.26 4.16
CA LEU A 278 2.42 11.41 4.98
C LEU A 278 2.26 10.98 6.44
N ALA A 279 2.92 11.68 7.37
CA ALA A 279 2.83 11.36 8.80
C ALA A 279 1.42 11.59 9.37
N HIS A 280 0.71 12.59 8.86
CA HIS A 280 -0.69 12.84 9.18
C HIS A 280 -1.37 13.64 8.05
N PRO A 281 -2.71 13.70 8.01
CA PRO A 281 -3.43 14.64 7.16
C PRO A 281 -3.00 16.07 7.47
N GLY A 282 -2.66 16.85 6.45
CA GLY A 282 -2.13 18.21 6.57
C GLY A 282 -0.77 18.37 5.89
N ILE A 283 0.09 17.36 5.93
CA ILE A 283 1.42 17.40 5.30
C ILE A 283 1.33 17.62 3.78
N GLU A 284 0.25 17.16 3.14
CA GLU A 284 0.01 17.43 1.72
C GLU A 284 -0.11 18.93 1.40
N LYS A 285 -0.52 19.76 2.37
CA LYS A 285 -0.57 21.21 2.21
C LYS A 285 0.82 21.82 2.24
N ASP A 286 1.67 21.37 3.16
CA ASP A 286 3.07 21.82 3.26
C ASP A 286 3.83 21.50 1.96
N LEU A 287 3.57 20.33 1.38
CA LEU A 287 4.11 19.95 0.06
C LEU A 287 3.64 20.91 -1.04
N VAL A 288 2.35 21.24 -1.08
CA VAL A 288 1.77 22.18 -2.06
C VAL A 288 2.36 23.59 -1.88
N GLU A 289 2.48 24.08 -0.65
CA GLU A 289 3.08 25.39 -0.34
C GLU A 289 4.54 25.48 -0.78
N ARG A 290 5.28 24.37 -0.70
CA ARG A 290 6.66 24.26 -1.21
C ARG A 290 6.74 24.01 -2.71
N GLY A 291 5.61 23.88 -3.42
CA GLY A 291 5.58 23.58 -4.84
C GLY A 291 6.05 22.17 -5.18
N ILE A 292 5.98 21.23 -4.24
CA ILE A 292 6.35 19.83 -4.43
C ILE A 292 5.14 19.03 -4.92
N LEU A 293 5.29 18.41 -6.09
CA LEU A 293 4.28 17.51 -6.64
C LEU A 293 4.36 16.15 -5.95
N TYR A 294 3.39 15.86 -5.09
CA TYR A 294 3.26 14.56 -4.43
C TYR A 294 2.37 13.62 -5.24
N ALA A 295 2.91 12.45 -5.61
CA ALA A 295 2.14 11.35 -6.19
C ALA A 295 1.61 10.45 -5.06
N PRO A 296 0.27 10.32 -4.88
CA PRO A 296 -0.30 9.58 -3.76
C PRO A 296 0.21 8.13 -3.68
N ASP A 297 0.77 7.79 -2.53
CA ASP A 297 1.44 6.52 -2.25
C ASP A 297 0.59 5.28 -2.57
N TYR A 298 -0.65 5.23 -2.08
CA TYR A 298 -1.56 4.10 -2.26
C TYR A 298 -1.99 3.88 -3.71
N VAL A 299 -1.77 4.87 -4.58
CA VAL A 299 -2.01 4.76 -6.03
C VAL A 299 -0.76 4.24 -6.72
N VAL A 300 0.39 4.88 -6.49
CA VAL A 300 1.63 4.52 -7.21
C VAL A 300 2.17 3.16 -6.79
N ASN A 301 1.97 2.76 -5.53
CA ASN A 301 2.38 1.44 -5.04
C ASN A 301 1.32 0.34 -5.21
N ALA A 302 0.28 0.57 -6.01
CA ALA A 302 -0.83 -0.38 -6.22
C ALA A 302 -0.45 -1.62 -7.06
N GLY A 303 0.73 -1.64 -7.68
CA GLY A 303 1.19 -2.78 -8.50
C GLY A 303 1.16 -4.11 -7.76
N GLY A 304 1.45 -4.12 -6.46
CA GLY A 304 1.37 -5.34 -5.66
C GLY A 304 -0.05 -5.87 -5.47
N VAL A 305 -1.04 -4.98 -5.32
CA VAL A 305 -2.44 -5.41 -5.18
C VAL A 305 -3.03 -5.89 -6.52
N ILE A 306 -2.61 -5.27 -7.62
CA ILE A 306 -2.96 -5.69 -8.98
C ILE A 306 -2.52 -7.15 -9.22
N GLN A 307 -1.29 -7.48 -8.81
CA GLN A 307 -0.72 -8.81 -8.95
C GLN A 307 -1.52 -9.88 -8.18
N VAL A 308 -1.81 -9.64 -6.90
CA VAL A 308 -2.52 -10.64 -6.08
C VAL A 308 -4.00 -10.75 -6.44
N ALA A 309 -4.63 -9.68 -6.92
CA ALA A 309 -6.01 -9.73 -7.41
C ALA A 309 -6.14 -10.62 -8.65
N ASP A 310 -5.16 -10.56 -9.56
CA ASP A 310 -5.15 -11.34 -10.80
C ASP A 310 -4.99 -12.85 -10.56
N GLU A 311 -4.42 -13.25 -9.43
CA GLU A 311 -4.29 -14.66 -9.03
C GLU A 311 -5.64 -15.40 -9.03
N LEU A 312 -6.73 -14.70 -8.70
CA LEU A 312 -8.09 -15.27 -8.71
C LEU A 312 -8.57 -15.68 -10.10
N HIS A 313 -7.94 -15.17 -11.15
CA HIS A 313 -8.24 -15.46 -12.55
C HIS A 313 -7.21 -16.39 -13.20
N GLY A 314 -6.25 -16.90 -12.43
CA GLY A 314 -5.07 -17.60 -12.93
C GLY A 314 -3.98 -16.60 -13.31
N PHE A 315 -3.00 -16.44 -12.43
CA PHE A 315 -1.97 -15.41 -12.51
C PHE A 315 -1.28 -15.35 -13.89
N ASP A 316 -1.23 -14.16 -14.47
CA ASP A 316 -0.51 -13.85 -15.70
C ASP A 316 0.27 -12.55 -15.52
N PHE A 317 1.60 -12.65 -15.58
CA PHE A 317 2.47 -11.51 -15.32
C PHE A 317 2.30 -10.39 -16.36
N ASP A 318 2.09 -10.73 -17.64
CA ASP A 318 1.96 -9.74 -18.71
C ASP A 318 0.65 -8.97 -18.60
N ARG A 319 -0.44 -9.66 -18.25
CA ARG A 319 -1.74 -9.04 -17.94
C ARG A 319 -1.64 -8.12 -16.74
N CYS A 320 -0.98 -8.56 -15.67
CA CYS A 320 -0.73 -7.74 -14.49
C CYS A 320 0.13 -6.51 -14.81
N LYS A 321 1.20 -6.68 -15.60
CA LYS A 321 2.08 -5.60 -16.03
C LYS A 321 1.33 -4.58 -16.89
N ALA A 322 0.51 -5.04 -17.84
CA ALA A 322 -0.35 -4.17 -18.66
C ALA A 322 -1.36 -3.38 -17.80
N LYS A 323 -1.91 -4.00 -16.75
CA LYS A 323 -2.76 -3.29 -15.78
C LYS A 323 -1.97 -2.29 -14.95
N ALA A 324 -0.78 -2.65 -14.46
CA ALA A 324 0.10 -1.76 -13.70
C ALA A 324 0.59 -0.56 -14.54
N THR A 325 0.74 -0.70 -15.87
CA THR A 325 1.03 0.43 -16.76
C THR A 325 0.00 1.55 -16.63
N LYS A 326 -1.28 1.22 -16.39
CA LYS A 326 -2.38 2.19 -16.22
C LYS A 326 -2.26 3.05 -14.96
N ILE A 327 -1.35 2.72 -14.04
CA ILE A 327 -1.01 3.61 -12.92
C ILE A 327 -0.56 4.97 -13.45
N PHE A 328 0.14 5.00 -14.59
CA PHE A 328 0.52 6.26 -15.27
C PHE A 328 -0.72 7.13 -15.58
N ASP A 329 -1.72 6.55 -16.26
CA ASP A 329 -2.93 7.27 -16.65
C ASP A 329 -3.75 7.71 -15.44
N THR A 330 -3.89 6.83 -14.44
CA THR A 330 -4.57 7.15 -13.17
C THR A 330 -3.87 8.30 -12.44
N THR A 331 -2.54 8.31 -12.40
CA THR A 331 -1.77 9.39 -11.78
C THR A 331 -1.95 10.71 -12.53
N LEU A 332 -1.98 10.70 -13.87
CA LEU A 332 -2.31 11.90 -14.66
C LEU A 332 -3.73 12.40 -14.41
N GLU A 333 -4.72 11.51 -14.31
CA GLU A 333 -6.11 11.85 -13.97
C GLU A 333 -6.18 12.57 -12.61
N ILE A 334 -5.47 12.05 -11.60
CA ILE A 334 -5.40 12.65 -10.26
C ILE A 334 -4.82 14.07 -10.35
N PHE A 335 -3.72 14.26 -11.07
CA PHE A 335 -3.10 15.59 -11.18
C PHE A 335 -3.99 16.58 -11.94
N ALA A 336 -4.64 16.14 -13.02
CA ALA A 336 -5.59 16.96 -13.74
C ALA A 336 -6.78 17.36 -12.85
N ARG A 337 -7.30 16.41 -12.06
CA ARG A 337 -8.41 16.67 -11.12
C ARG A 337 -8.00 17.60 -9.98
N ALA A 338 -6.84 17.37 -9.38
CA ALA A 338 -6.27 18.21 -8.32
C ALA A 338 -6.14 19.66 -8.78
N LYS A 339 -5.62 19.86 -10.01
CA LYS A 339 -5.50 21.19 -10.62
C LYS A 339 -6.84 21.84 -10.90
N ALA A 340 -7.82 21.10 -11.44
CA ALA A 340 -9.14 21.62 -11.76
C ALA A 340 -9.93 22.04 -10.49
N ASP A 341 -9.82 21.25 -9.43
CA ASP A 341 -10.56 21.47 -8.18
C ASP A 341 -9.82 22.40 -7.20
N GLY A 342 -8.55 22.74 -7.46
CA GLY A 342 -7.72 23.56 -6.56
C GLY A 342 -7.40 22.87 -5.22
N ILE A 343 -7.18 21.56 -5.25
CA ILE A 343 -6.92 20.72 -4.06
C ILE A 343 -5.62 19.92 -4.21
N PRO A 344 -5.01 19.45 -3.10
CA PRO A 344 -3.85 18.58 -3.16
C PRO A 344 -4.15 17.24 -3.89
N PRO A 345 -3.16 16.62 -4.56
CA PRO A 345 -3.32 15.33 -5.23
C PRO A 345 -3.89 14.22 -4.34
N ALA A 346 -3.51 14.17 -3.06
CA ALA A 346 -4.04 13.21 -2.09
C ALA A 346 -5.56 13.35 -1.89
N ALA A 347 -6.06 14.60 -1.78
CA ALA A 347 -7.49 14.85 -1.67
C ALA A 347 -8.23 14.54 -2.98
N ALA A 348 -7.61 14.79 -4.13
CA ALA A 348 -8.18 14.44 -5.43
C ALA A 348 -8.30 12.93 -5.61
N SER A 349 -7.28 12.15 -5.22
CA SER A 349 -7.34 10.69 -5.29
C SER A 349 -8.45 10.10 -4.41
N ASP A 350 -8.66 10.67 -3.21
CA ASP A 350 -9.72 10.22 -2.31
C ASP A 350 -11.11 10.46 -2.93
N ARG A 351 -11.35 11.65 -3.50
CA ARG A 351 -12.60 11.96 -4.19
C ARG A 351 -12.88 11.05 -5.37
N ILE A 352 -11.85 10.72 -6.17
CA ILE A 352 -12.01 9.82 -7.31
C ILE A 352 -12.37 8.41 -6.82
N ALA A 353 -11.70 7.91 -5.79
CA ALA A 353 -12.00 6.60 -5.21
C ALA A 353 -13.43 6.53 -4.66
N GLU A 354 -13.85 7.55 -3.90
CA GLU A 354 -15.20 7.67 -3.36
C GLU A 354 -16.26 7.72 -4.47
N GLN A 355 -16.02 8.49 -5.52
CA GLN A 355 -16.91 8.58 -6.67
C GLN A 355 -17.05 7.21 -7.36
N ARG A 356 -15.94 6.51 -7.63
CA ARG A 356 -15.96 5.16 -8.23
C ARG A 356 -16.78 4.17 -7.41
N MET A 357 -16.58 4.16 -6.08
CA MET A 357 -17.36 3.30 -5.19
C MET A 357 -18.85 3.69 -5.13
N ALA A 358 -19.16 4.99 -5.13
CA ALA A 358 -20.53 5.48 -5.11
C ALA A 358 -21.29 5.19 -6.41
N ASP A 359 -20.63 5.30 -7.55
CA ASP A 359 -21.19 4.93 -8.86
C ASP A 359 -21.50 3.44 -8.94
N ALA A 360 -20.58 2.59 -8.47
CA ALA A 360 -20.79 1.14 -8.46
C ALA A 360 -21.96 0.70 -7.56
N ARG A 361 -22.20 1.39 -6.44
CA ARG A 361 -23.37 1.12 -5.58
C ARG A 361 -24.72 1.48 -6.24
N ARG A 362 -24.70 2.37 -7.24
CA ARG A 362 -25.91 2.81 -7.96
C ARG A 362 -26.22 1.98 -9.21
N ALA A 363 -25.23 1.31 -9.77
CA ALA A 363 -25.35 0.47 -10.96
C ALA A 363 -26.05 -0.85 -10.67
#